data_AF-A0A256XCP8-F1
#
_entry.id   AF-A0A256XCP8-F1
#
_cell.length_a   1.000
_cell.length_b   1.000
_cell.length_c   1.000
_cell.angle_alpha   90.00
_cell.angle_beta   90.00
_cell.angle_gamma   90.00
#
_symmetry.space_group_name_H-M   'P 1'
#
loop_
_entity.id
_entity.type
_entity.pdbx_description
1 polymer ?
#
loop_
_entity_poly.entity_id
_entity_poly.type
_entity_poly.pdbx_seq_one_letter_code
_entity_poly.pdbx_strand_id
1 'polypeptide(L)'
;MSKMSISGSIKKIGLVLILYLIGCQITAAQLEVTNIKLSGDVEDGIIWLNEDHDVKVSATCKLNGSTVSNPDRLYATISGSDSSVTSPTSELLPYTFNNPALPSSNNPYTVTVYCEHNGLTASATTNLYIYELSLQVYKQQGEEIEVYQGGEFLLKVELELNGKLVTPSHNTFKIFYDDRDDDGDEIWREFDIISDPVLKTNYQEILLYVPLHEDDITVDKHHIKVEAEYTIADNEVTLSDEARNFIWVNNPIGVEIKDNKIICPANEICEKNITSKVIFRAGSIEDFDSENVEAVLVSKHKIQKVTVNEIDCDDADDECSVLVTIP
;
A
#
# COMPACT_ATOMS: atom_id res chain seq x y z
N MET A 1 -109.84 55.26 12.75
CA MET A 1 -109.47 54.24 13.76
C MET A 1 -107.96 54.09 13.76
N SER A 2 -107.41 54.06 14.97
CA SER A 2 -106.02 54.21 15.37
C SER A 2 -104.99 53.26 14.74
N LYS A 3 -103.80 53.78 14.44
CA LYS A 3 -102.52 53.60 15.18
C LYS A 3 -101.38 54.11 14.27
N MET A 4 -100.73 55.26 14.53
CA MET A 4 -99.56 55.45 15.43
C MET A 4 -98.56 54.29 15.30
N SER A 5 -97.36 54.46 14.73
CA SER A 5 -96.15 55.14 15.26
C SER A 5 -95.00 54.12 15.01
N ILE A 6 -93.71 54.38 14.75
CA ILE A 6 -92.69 55.15 15.47
C ILE A 6 -91.45 55.21 14.53
N SER A 7 -90.82 56.38 14.51
CA SER A 7 -89.44 56.63 14.06
C SER A 7 -88.41 55.92 14.94
N GLY A 8 -87.38 55.28 14.36
CA GLY A 8 -86.25 54.77 15.13
C GLY A 8 -84.99 54.62 14.30
N SER A 9 -84.10 55.61 14.40
CA SER A 9 -82.69 55.49 14.03
C SER A 9 -81.92 54.96 15.23
N ILE A 10 -81.10 53.91 15.10
CA ILE A 10 -79.91 53.63 15.95
C ILE A 10 -78.89 52.79 15.17
N LYS A 11 -77.64 53.11 15.47
CA LYS A 11 -76.33 52.78 14.90
C LYS A 11 -75.85 51.33 15.02
N LYS A 12 -74.91 51.02 14.11
CA LYS A 12 -73.71 50.14 14.18
C LYS A 12 -73.93 48.62 14.26
N ILE A 13 -73.37 47.93 13.26
CA ILE A 13 -72.39 46.81 13.28
C ILE A 13 -72.15 46.55 11.77
N GLY A 14 -71.01 46.90 11.19
CA GLY A 14 -69.78 46.15 11.38
C GLY A 14 -69.80 44.87 10.54
N LEU A 15 -69.73 44.98 9.21
CA LEU A 15 -69.27 43.88 8.36
C LEU A 15 -68.45 44.46 7.20
N VAL A 16 -67.22 44.81 7.55
CA VAL A 16 -66.14 44.95 6.59
C VAL A 16 -65.87 43.54 6.07
N LEU A 17 -66.36 43.24 4.88
CA LEU A 17 -66.00 42.04 4.13
C LEU A 17 -64.61 42.29 3.52
N ILE A 18 -63.59 42.43 4.39
CA ILE A 18 -62.21 42.16 4.02
C ILE A 18 -62.22 40.65 3.78
N LEU A 19 -62.25 40.27 2.51
CA LEU A 19 -61.77 38.96 2.10
C LEU A 19 -60.40 38.80 2.75
N TYR A 20 -60.37 37.96 3.77
CA TYR A 20 -59.20 37.30 4.30
C TYR A 20 -58.57 36.51 3.14
N LEU A 21 -57.85 37.20 2.26
CA LEU A 21 -56.64 36.68 1.63
C LEU A 21 -55.62 36.53 2.76
N ILE A 22 -55.88 35.61 3.71
CA ILE A 22 -54.78 35.00 4.44
C ILE A 22 -53.97 34.37 3.33
N GLY A 23 -52.73 34.83 3.21
CA GLY A 23 -51.74 34.22 2.34
C GLY A 23 -51.76 32.71 2.54
N CYS A 24 -52.38 32.02 1.59
CA CYS A 24 -51.86 30.74 1.18
C CYS A 24 -50.53 31.11 0.53
N GLN A 25 -49.48 31.21 1.35
CA GLN A 25 -48.16 30.92 0.82
C GLN A 25 -48.31 29.49 0.33
N ILE A 26 -48.55 29.35 -0.97
CA ILE A 26 -48.35 28.10 -1.68
C ILE A 26 -46.86 27.88 -1.48
N THR A 27 -46.48 27.19 -0.40
CA THR A 27 -45.14 26.64 -0.29
C THR A 27 -45.04 25.75 -1.51
N ALA A 28 -44.28 26.21 -2.50
CA ALA A 28 -44.04 25.45 -3.71
C ALA A 28 -43.62 24.05 -3.27
N ALA A 29 -44.26 23.03 -3.83
CA ALA A 29 -43.93 21.66 -3.50
C ALA A 29 -42.45 21.44 -3.77
N GLN A 30 -41.68 21.16 -2.71
CA GLN A 30 -40.23 21.02 -2.75
C GLN A 30 -39.89 19.55 -2.59
N LEU A 31 -39.41 18.95 -3.67
CA LEU A 31 -38.86 17.59 -3.68
C LEU A 31 -37.36 17.68 -3.42
N GLU A 32 -36.84 16.80 -2.58
CA GLU A 32 -35.42 16.75 -2.21
C GLU A 32 -34.92 15.32 -2.09
N VAL A 33 -33.64 15.13 -2.41
CA VAL A 33 -32.91 13.90 -2.09
C VAL A 33 -31.97 14.20 -0.93
N THR A 34 -32.03 13.41 0.13
CA THR A 34 -31.29 13.61 1.37
C THR A 34 -30.67 12.30 1.86
N ASN A 35 -29.71 12.39 2.77
CA ASN A 35 -29.06 11.22 3.39
C ASN A 35 -28.47 10.24 2.37
N ILE A 36 -27.76 10.75 1.36
CA ILE A 36 -26.98 9.86 0.49
C ILE A 36 -25.91 9.19 1.35
N LYS A 37 -25.87 7.86 1.34
CA LYS A 37 -24.86 7.05 2.02
C LYS A 37 -24.33 6.00 1.04
N LEU A 38 -23.02 5.87 1.02
CA LEU A 38 -22.33 4.77 0.37
C LEU A 38 -22.08 3.68 1.41
N SER A 39 -22.25 2.42 1.05
CA SER A 39 -22.04 1.26 1.92
C SER A 39 -21.67 0.02 1.10
N GLY A 40 -21.38 -1.09 1.77
CA GLY A 40 -20.70 -2.25 1.17
C GLY A 40 -19.22 -2.18 1.51
N ASP A 41 -18.37 -2.45 0.53
CA ASP A 41 -16.90 -2.34 0.65
C ASP A 41 -16.44 -0.90 0.40
N VAL A 42 -17.14 0.06 1.01
CA VAL A 42 -16.90 1.49 0.89
C VAL A 42 -16.69 2.07 2.28
N GLU A 43 -15.49 2.56 2.54
CA GLU A 43 -15.13 3.27 3.77
C GLU A 43 -14.73 4.70 3.42
N ASP A 44 -15.38 5.67 4.06
CA ASP A 44 -15.21 7.12 3.81
C ASP A 44 -15.28 7.54 2.32
N GLY A 45 -16.06 6.80 1.53
CA GLY A 45 -16.25 7.06 0.11
C GLY A 45 -15.09 6.56 -0.76
N ILE A 46 -14.26 5.65 -0.26
CA ILE A 46 -13.15 5.01 -0.98
C ILE A 46 -13.44 3.52 -1.17
N ILE A 47 -13.11 2.99 -2.34
CA ILE A 47 -13.10 1.56 -2.69
C ILE A 47 -11.70 1.19 -3.17
N TRP A 48 -11.20 0.05 -2.72
CA TRP A 48 -10.00 -0.62 -3.25
C TRP A 48 -10.44 -1.80 -4.12
N LEU A 49 -10.05 -1.86 -5.39
CA LEU A 49 -10.43 -2.93 -6.33
C LEU A 49 -9.58 -4.20 -6.22
N ASN A 50 -8.90 -4.37 -5.09
CA ASN A 50 -7.97 -5.49 -4.92
C ASN A 50 -8.75 -6.82 -4.72
N GLU A 51 -10.06 -6.77 -4.44
CA GLU A 51 -11.00 -7.91 -4.41
C GLU A 51 -12.32 -7.62 -5.18
N ASP A 52 -13.20 -8.62 -5.33
CA ASP A 52 -14.51 -8.46 -6.00
C ASP A 52 -15.49 -7.65 -5.12
N HIS A 53 -15.89 -6.45 -5.58
CA HIS A 53 -16.68 -5.53 -4.76
C HIS A 53 -17.99 -5.04 -5.41
N ASP A 54 -19.01 -4.89 -4.57
CA ASP A 54 -20.31 -4.30 -4.90
C ASP A 54 -20.48 -2.93 -4.21
N VAL A 55 -20.81 -1.89 -4.98
CA VAL A 55 -21.09 -0.55 -4.42
C VAL A 55 -22.57 -0.43 -4.10
N LYS A 56 -22.90 -0.22 -2.81
CA LYS A 56 -24.26 0.09 -2.38
C LYS A 56 -24.44 1.57 -2.17
N VAL A 57 -25.39 2.15 -2.91
CA VAL A 57 -25.81 3.54 -2.71
C VAL A 57 -27.16 3.54 -2.03
N SER A 58 -27.34 4.35 -0.99
CA SER A 58 -28.64 4.57 -0.38
C SER A 58 -28.99 6.03 -0.20
N ALA A 59 -30.28 6.37 -0.25
CA ALA A 59 -30.77 7.74 -0.12
C ALA A 59 -32.23 7.80 0.35
N THR A 60 -32.67 9.00 0.75
CA THR A 60 -34.05 9.31 1.14
C THR A 60 -34.63 10.39 0.25
N CYS A 61 -35.75 10.13 -0.41
CA CYS A 61 -36.51 11.15 -1.12
C CYS A 61 -37.57 11.78 -0.20
N LYS A 62 -37.65 13.12 -0.17
CA LYS A 62 -38.58 13.88 0.66
C LYS A 62 -39.39 14.87 -0.16
N LEU A 63 -40.69 14.95 0.11
CA LEU A 63 -41.58 15.99 -0.40
C LEU A 63 -42.03 16.87 0.78
N ASN A 64 -41.72 18.16 0.73
CA ASN A 64 -42.04 19.12 1.80
C ASN A 64 -41.60 18.61 3.20
N GLY A 65 -40.44 17.96 3.27
CA GLY A 65 -39.85 17.41 4.50
C GLY A 65 -40.33 16.02 4.93
N SER A 66 -41.35 15.44 4.28
CA SER A 66 -41.84 14.09 4.57
C SER A 66 -41.28 13.06 3.57
N THR A 67 -40.86 11.89 4.07
CA THR A 67 -40.33 10.81 3.23
C THR A 67 -41.38 10.32 2.24
N VAL A 68 -41.00 10.25 0.96
CA VAL A 68 -41.83 9.66 -0.10
C VAL A 68 -41.66 8.15 -0.06
N SER A 69 -42.76 7.42 0.17
CA SER A 69 -42.70 5.94 0.24
C SER A 69 -42.72 5.27 -1.13
N ASN A 70 -43.32 5.92 -2.14
CA ASN A 70 -43.47 5.41 -3.51
C ASN A 70 -43.18 6.55 -4.52
N PRO A 71 -41.90 6.87 -4.78
CA PRO A 71 -41.52 7.79 -5.85
C PRO A 71 -41.84 7.16 -7.22
N ASP A 72 -42.11 8.01 -8.23
CA ASP A 72 -42.38 7.55 -9.58
C ASP A 72 -41.11 6.93 -10.20
N ARG A 73 -39.96 7.54 -9.92
CA ARG A 73 -38.63 7.01 -10.27
C ARG A 73 -37.64 7.35 -9.16
N LEU A 74 -36.82 6.37 -8.80
CA LEU A 74 -35.68 6.60 -7.94
C LEU A 74 -34.53 5.68 -8.32
N TYR A 75 -33.40 6.26 -8.71
CA TYR A 75 -32.23 5.53 -9.18
C TYR A 75 -30.96 6.31 -8.86
N ALA A 76 -29.84 5.60 -8.83
CA ALA A 76 -28.51 6.18 -8.70
C ALA A 76 -27.73 6.03 -10.01
N THR A 77 -26.85 6.99 -10.27
CA THR A 77 -25.86 6.93 -11.35
C THR A 77 -24.48 7.18 -10.76
N ILE A 78 -23.51 6.34 -11.10
CA ILE A 78 -22.11 6.57 -10.80
C ILE A 78 -21.43 6.92 -12.12
N SER A 79 -20.85 8.12 -12.22
CA SER A 79 -20.23 8.62 -13.45
C SER A 79 -18.83 9.15 -13.18
N GLY A 80 -17.86 8.67 -13.98
CA GLY A 80 -16.52 9.23 -14.11
C GLY A 80 -16.35 9.95 -15.44
N SER A 81 -15.11 10.25 -15.81
CA SER A 81 -14.77 10.94 -17.06
C SER A 81 -15.21 10.16 -18.30
N ASP A 82 -14.98 8.84 -18.29
CA ASP A 82 -15.10 7.97 -19.48
C ASP A 82 -16.08 6.80 -19.29
N SER A 83 -16.68 6.67 -18.10
CA SER A 83 -17.58 5.58 -17.76
C SER A 83 -18.76 6.05 -16.90
N SER A 84 -19.93 5.44 -17.11
CA SER A 84 -21.10 5.68 -16.28
C SER A 84 -21.92 4.41 -16.13
N VAL A 85 -22.40 4.14 -14.93
CA VAL A 85 -23.31 3.05 -14.63
C VAL A 85 -24.54 3.62 -13.95
N THR A 86 -25.71 3.13 -14.36
CA THR A 86 -27.00 3.48 -13.76
C THR A 86 -27.56 2.25 -13.07
N SER A 87 -27.92 2.39 -11.80
CA SER A 87 -28.52 1.29 -11.04
C SER A 87 -29.96 1.03 -11.50
N PRO A 88 -30.45 -0.22 -11.39
CA PRO A 88 -31.89 -0.47 -11.49
C PRO A 88 -32.65 0.29 -10.37
N THR A 89 -33.89 0.66 -10.64
CA THR A 89 -34.77 1.33 -9.67
C THR A 89 -35.00 0.44 -8.44
N SER A 90 -34.94 1.02 -7.24
CA SER A 90 -35.12 0.30 -5.97
C SER A 90 -36.53 0.55 -5.41
N GLU A 91 -37.17 -0.48 -4.85
CA GLU A 91 -38.51 -0.41 -4.26
C GLU A 91 -38.53 -0.49 -2.72
N LEU A 92 -37.38 -0.73 -2.08
CA LEU A 92 -37.25 -0.96 -0.62
C LEU A 92 -36.75 0.30 0.10
N LEU A 93 -37.27 0.62 1.28
CA LEU A 93 -36.84 1.78 2.09
C LEU A 93 -35.84 1.38 3.20
N PRO A 94 -34.72 2.11 3.41
CA PRO A 94 -34.15 3.11 2.51
C PRO A 94 -33.69 2.47 1.21
N TYR A 95 -33.88 3.19 0.10
CA TYR A 95 -33.56 2.72 -1.24
C TYR A 95 -32.09 2.37 -1.32
N THR A 96 -31.80 1.12 -1.68
CA THR A 96 -30.44 0.60 -1.82
C THR A 96 -30.26 0.15 -3.26
N PHE A 97 -29.14 0.56 -3.85
CA PHE A 97 -28.78 0.30 -5.24
C PHE A 97 -27.45 -0.44 -5.32
N ASN A 98 -27.40 -1.57 -6.01
CA ASN A 98 -26.13 -2.24 -6.31
C ASN A 98 -25.63 -1.77 -7.68
N ASN A 99 -24.38 -1.34 -7.75
CA ASN A 99 -23.71 -1.00 -9.01
C ASN A 99 -22.48 -1.90 -9.18
N PRO A 100 -22.22 -2.43 -10.40
CA PRO A 100 -20.93 -3.05 -10.69
C PRO A 100 -19.78 -2.06 -10.44
N ALA A 101 -18.64 -2.59 -10.00
CA ALA A 101 -17.42 -1.81 -9.87
C ALA A 101 -17.05 -1.14 -11.20
N LEU A 102 -16.76 0.17 -11.14
CA LEU A 102 -16.16 0.91 -12.24
C LEU A 102 -14.63 0.72 -12.18
N PRO A 103 -13.90 0.87 -13.31
CA PRO A 103 -12.45 0.77 -13.30
C PRO A 103 -11.81 1.78 -12.33
N SER A 104 -10.57 1.51 -11.90
CA SER A 104 -9.81 2.43 -11.06
C SER A 104 -9.57 3.77 -11.77
N SER A 105 -9.51 4.87 -11.00
CA SER A 105 -9.31 6.21 -11.54
C SER A 105 -8.63 7.12 -10.52
N ASN A 106 -7.76 8.00 -11.01
CA ASN A 106 -7.14 9.05 -10.19
C ASN A 106 -8.11 10.20 -9.84
N ASN A 107 -9.27 10.27 -10.49
CA ASN A 107 -10.31 11.27 -10.24
C ASN A 107 -11.52 10.62 -9.57
N PRO A 108 -12.20 11.34 -8.66
CA PRO A 108 -13.43 10.86 -8.05
C PRO A 108 -14.54 10.66 -9.08
N TYR A 109 -15.30 9.60 -8.89
CA TYR A 109 -16.61 9.40 -9.48
C TYR A 109 -17.65 10.28 -8.80
N THR A 110 -18.59 10.78 -9.58
CA THR A 110 -19.78 11.47 -9.06
C THR A 110 -20.91 10.47 -8.93
N VAL A 111 -21.39 10.24 -7.71
CA VAL A 111 -22.61 9.48 -7.45
C VAL A 111 -23.76 10.46 -7.38
N THR A 112 -24.72 10.34 -8.30
CA THR A 112 -25.93 11.15 -8.32
C THR A 112 -27.14 10.28 -8.05
N VAL A 113 -27.98 10.68 -7.10
CA VAL A 113 -29.26 10.02 -6.85
C VAL A 113 -30.38 10.93 -7.33
N TYR A 114 -31.25 10.40 -8.18
CA TYR A 114 -32.39 11.10 -8.76
C TYR A 114 -33.69 10.59 -8.14
N CYS A 115 -34.58 11.51 -7.77
CA CYS A 115 -35.95 11.22 -7.38
C CYS A 115 -36.93 11.99 -8.25
N GLU A 116 -37.93 11.30 -8.77
CA GLU A 116 -39.08 11.88 -9.46
C GLU A 116 -40.36 11.50 -8.69
N HIS A 117 -41.22 12.46 -8.41
CA HIS A 117 -42.52 12.22 -7.78
C HIS A 117 -43.53 13.31 -8.12
N ASN A 118 -44.70 12.95 -8.64
CA ASN A 118 -45.79 13.86 -9.04
C ASN A 118 -45.33 14.95 -10.03
N GLY A 119 -44.45 14.61 -10.97
CA GLY A 119 -43.91 15.54 -11.97
C GLY A 119 -42.86 16.51 -11.44
N LEU A 120 -42.43 16.39 -10.18
CA LEU A 120 -41.28 17.09 -9.61
C LEU A 120 -40.05 16.20 -9.71
N THR A 121 -38.88 16.82 -9.92
CA THR A 121 -37.59 16.13 -10.01
C THR A 121 -36.59 16.76 -9.06
N ALA A 122 -35.86 15.92 -8.32
CA ALA A 122 -34.79 16.35 -7.43
C ALA A 122 -33.59 15.42 -7.56
N SER A 123 -32.40 15.96 -7.34
CA SER A 123 -31.15 15.20 -7.33
C SER A 123 -30.20 15.70 -6.27
N ALA A 124 -29.39 14.79 -5.73
CA ALA A 124 -28.26 15.14 -4.88
C ALA A 124 -27.05 14.28 -5.26
N THR A 125 -25.87 14.79 -4.96
CA THR A 125 -24.59 14.19 -5.37
C THR A 125 -23.67 13.94 -4.18
N THR A 126 -22.84 12.90 -4.29
CA THR A 126 -21.67 12.67 -3.43
C THR A 126 -20.50 12.18 -4.28
N ASN A 127 -19.29 12.22 -3.72
CA ASN A 127 -18.09 11.69 -4.39
C ASN A 127 -17.86 10.24 -3.96
N LEU A 128 -17.26 9.47 -4.87
CA LEU A 128 -16.76 8.12 -4.65
C LEU A 128 -15.37 8.03 -5.29
N TYR A 129 -14.37 7.54 -4.56
CA TYR A 129 -13.04 7.27 -5.07
C TYR A 129 -12.86 5.77 -5.24
N ILE A 130 -12.25 5.37 -6.36
CA ILE A 130 -12.00 3.96 -6.67
C ILE A 130 -10.54 3.84 -7.05
N TYR A 131 -9.79 3.14 -6.21
CA TYR A 131 -8.37 2.88 -6.39
C TYR A 131 -8.13 1.38 -6.62
N GLU A 132 -7.05 1.07 -7.29
CA GLU A 132 -6.51 -0.26 -7.44
C GLU A 132 -5.07 -0.21 -6.99
N LEU A 133 -4.71 -1.05 -6.03
CA LEU A 133 -3.34 -1.24 -5.61
C LEU A 133 -2.91 -2.63 -6.08
N SER A 134 -1.71 -2.73 -6.64
CA SER A 134 -1.10 -4.02 -6.97
C SER A 134 0.32 -4.06 -6.43
N LEU A 135 0.74 -5.24 -6.00
CA LEU A 135 2.08 -5.52 -5.54
C LEU A 135 2.58 -6.78 -6.25
N GLN A 136 3.80 -6.71 -6.78
CA GLN A 136 4.46 -7.86 -7.36
C GLN A 136 5.95 -7.86 -7.03
N VAL A 137 6.48 -9.01 -6.64
CA VAL A 137 7.93 -9.24 -6.58
C VAL A 137 8.43 -9.43 -8.00
N TYR A 138 9.38 -8.59 -8.43
CA TYR A 138 9.95 -8.64 -9.76
C TYR A 138 10.93 -9.81 -9.87
N LYS A 139 10.69 -10.72 -10.82
CA LYS A 139 11.51 -11.92 -11.04
C LYS A 139 11.76 -12.06 -12.52
N GLN A 140 13.01 -11.95 -12.96
CA GLN A 140 13.36 -12.40 -14.31
C GLN A 140 13.32 -13.93 -14.36
N GLN A 141 13.05 -14.48 -15.54
CA GLN A 141 12.91 -15.92 -15.70
C GLN A 141 14.22 -16.63 -15.34
N GLY A 142 14.21 -17.43 -14.27
CA GLY A 142 15.40 -18.13 -13.76
C GLY A 142 16.31 -17.30 -12.87
N GLU A 143 15.89 -16.08 -12.48
CA GLU A 143 16.59 -15.28 -11.47
C GLU A 143 16.36 -15.89 -10.08
N GLU A 144 17.43 -16.43 -9.50
CA GLU A 144 17.55 -16.73 -8.08
C GLU A 144 18.61 -15.77 -7.53
N ILE A 145 18.35 -15.16 -6.37
CA ILE A 145 19.32 -14.26 -5.73
C ILE A 145 20.24 -15.13 -4.85
N GLU A 146 21.51 -15.20 -5.21
CA GLU A 146 22.53 -15.83 -4.36
C GLU A 146 23.15 -14.78 -3.43
N VAL A 147 23.16 -15.05 -2.13
CA VAL A 147 23.66 -14.11 -1.13
C VAL A 147 24.32 -14.84 0.03
N TYR A 148 25.29 -14.18 0.69
CA TYR A 148 25.96 -14.70 1.87
C TYR A 148 25.24 -14.29 3.17
N GLN A 149 25.32 -15.14 4.20
CA GLN A 149 25.03 -14.71 5.58
C GLN A 149 25.89 -13.51 5.96
N GLY A 150 25.28 -12.48 6.54
CA GLY A 150 25.92 -11.20 6.83
C GLY A 150 26.15 -10.29 5.63
N GLY A 151 25.66 -10.68 4.44
CA GLY A 151 25.72 -9.89 3.23
C GLY A 151 24.50 -8.99 3.03
N GLU A 152 24.48 -8.29 1.90
CA GLU A 152 23.38 -7.43 1.49
C GLU A 152 22.93 -7.80 0.07
N PHE A 153 21.64 -7.61 -0.24
CA PHE A 153 21.14 -7.79 -1.60
C PHE A 153 20.02 -6.81 -1.95
N LEU A 154 19.81 -6.59 -3.24
CA LEU A 154 18.76 -5.72 -3.77
C LEU A 154 17.54 -6.54 -4.20
N LEU A 155 16.41 -6.34 -3.52
CA LEU A 155 15.12 -6.86 -3.92
C LEU A 155 14.40 -5.85 -4.81
N LYS A 156 13.82 -6.33 -5.91
CA LYS A 156 13.03 -5.54 -6.85
C LYS A 156 11.55 -5.85 -6.67
N VAL A 157 10.74 -4.82 -6.49
CA VAL A 157 9.29 -4.94 -6.34
C VAL A 157 8.59 -3.93 -7.25
N GLU A 158 7.34 -4.21 -7.62
CA GLU A 158 6.46 -3.33 -8.38
C GLU A 158 5.21 -3.07 -7.54
N LEU A 159 5.21 -1.98 -6.78
CA LEU A 159 4.02 -1.46 -6.10
C LEU A 159 3.38 -0.38 -6.95
N GLU A 160 2.15 -0.61 -7.42
CA GLU A 160 1.43 0.32 -8.28
C GLU A 160 0.10 0.77 -7.67
N LEU A 161 -0.21 2.05 -7.84
CA LEU A 161 -1.51 2.65 -7.59
C LEU A 161 -2.13 3.06 -8.92
N ASN A 162 -3.27 2.48 -9.27
CA ASN A 162 -3.98 2.70 -10.53
C ASN A 162 -3.07 2.50 -11.76
N GLY A 163 -2.27 1.42 -11.75
CA GLY A 163 -1.34 1.07 -12.82
C GLY A 163 -0.13 1.99 -12.96
N LYS A 164 0.25 2.70 -11.88
CA LYS A 164 1.44 3.55 -11.83
C LYS A 164 2.27 3.26 -10.60
N LEU A 165 3.58 3.14 -10.78
CA LEU A 165 4.51 2.95 -9.67
C LEU A 165 4.38 4.04 -8.60
N VAL A 166 4.23 3.59 -7.37
CA VAL A 166 4.21 4.42 -6.18
C VAL A 166 5.64 4.84 -5.83
N THR A 167 5.83 6.08 -5.39
CA THR A 167 7.09 6.48 -4.74
C THR A 167 7.08 5.96 -3.30
N PRO A 168 7.96 5.00 -2.96
CA PRO A 168 7.95 4.39 -1.64
C PRO A 168 8.60 5.30 -0.58
N SER A 169 8.32 5.01 0.68
CA SER A 169 9.01 5.52 1.86
C SER A 169 9.65 4.35 2.62
N HIS A 170 10.45 4.62 3.65
CA HIS A 170 11.12 3.59 4.45
C HIS A 170 10.17 2.49 4.94
N ASN A 171 8.98 2.88 5.43
CA ASN A 171 8.03 1.97 6.05
C ASN A 171 6.99 1.43 5.06
N THR A 172 7.16 1.68 3.76
CA THR A 172 6.19 1.23 2.75
C THR A 172 6.18 -0.30 2.61
N PHE A 173 7.31 -0.96 2.88
CA PHE A 173 7.45 -2.40 2.72
C PHE A 173 7.88 -3.07 4.03
N LYS A 174 7.39 -4.29 4.23
CA LYS A 174 7.92 -5.28 5.16
C LYS A 174 8.29 -6.52 4.36
N ILE A 175 9.52 -6.99 4.51
CA ILE A 175 10.04 -8.12 3.73
C ILE A 175 10.32 -9.26 4.68
N PHE A 176 9.82 -10.44 4.35
CA PHE A 176 9.98 -11.64 5.15
C PHE A 176 10.66 -12.75 4.36
N TYR A 177 11.37 -13.63 5.05
CA TYR A 177 11.83 -14.92 4.56
C TYR A 177 11.21 -16.05 5.38
N ASP A 178 11.02 -17.20 4.75
CA ASP A 178 10.68 -18.42 5.49
C ASP A 178 11.94 -18.99 6.14
N ASP A 179 11.79 -19.55 7.32
CA ASP A 179 12.81 -20.37 7.97
C ASP A 179 12.11 -21.48 8.74
N ARG A 180 12.88 -22.35 9.38
CA ARG A 180 12.33 -23.39 10.25
C ARG A 180 12.66 -23.12 11.71
N ASP A 181 11.68 -23.34 12.58
CA ASP A 181 11.95 -23.35 14.02
C ASP A 181 12.61 -24.66 14.47
N ASP A 182 12.91 -24.76 15.77
CA ASP A 182 13.53 -25.94 16.38
C ASP A 182 12.70 -27.22 16.22
N ASP A 183 11.38 -27.09 16.04
CA ASP A 183 10.44 -28.19 15.83
C ASP A 183 10.29 -28.56 14.35
N GLY A 184 10.87 -27.76 13.44
CA GLY A 184 10.87 -27.95 11.99
C GLY A 184 9.67 -27.33 11.28
N ASP A 185 8.87 -26.52 11.98
CA ASP A 185 7.72 -25.81 11.43
C ASP A 185 8.19 -24.53 10.71
N GLU A 186 7.51 -24.22 9.59
CA GLU A 186 7.80 -23.03 8.78
C GLU A 186 7.36 -21.76 9.53
N ILE A 187 8.30 -20.85 9.72
CA ILE A 187 8.09 -19.54 10.34
C ILE A 187 8.53 -18.43 9.39
N TRP A 188 7.83 -17.31 9.44
CA TRP A 188 8.21 -16.10 8.70
C TRP A 188 9.01 -15.18 9.61
N ARG A 189 10.21 -14.81 9.17
CA ARG A 189 11.09 -13.84 9.85
C ARG A 189 11.25 -12.62 8.96
N GLU A 190 11.43 -11.44 9.57
CA GLU A 190 11.54 -10.17 8.85
C GLU A 190 13.01 -9.87 8.53
N PHE A 191 13.29 -9.39 7.32
CA PHE A 191 14.58 -8.84 6.95
C PHE A 191 14.71 -7.38 7.40
N ASP A 192 15.93 -6.99 7.76
CA ASP A 192 16.25 -5.58 7.99
C ASP A 192 16.39 -4.83 6.66
N ILE A 193 15.65 -3.73 6.50
CA ILE A 193 15.78 -2.79 5.38
C ILE A 193 16.86 -1.78 5.73
N ILE A 194 17.94 -1.76 4.95
CA ILE A 194 19.15 -0.97 5.26
C ILE A 194 18.96 0.50 4.88
N SER A 195 18.19 0.78 3.83
CA SER A 195 18.00 2.11 3.29
C SER A 195 16.60 2.31 2.71
N ASP A 196 16.18 3.57 2.61
CA ASP A 196 14.92 3.93 1.96
C ASP A 196 14.81 3.31 0.55
N PRO A 197 13.68 2.67 0.23
CA PRO A 197 13.47 2.11 -1.10
C PRO A 197 13.60 3.16 -2.20
N VAL A 198 14.22 2.80 -3.31
CA VAL A 198 14.53 3.73 -4.42
C VAL A 198 13.63 3.43 -5.61
N LEU A 199 12.86 4.42 -6.05
CA LEU A 199 12.09 4.33 -7.29
C LEU A 199 13.01 4.32 -8.51
N LYS A 200 12.89 3.29 -9.34
CA LYS A 200 13.49 3.20 -10.68
C LYS A 200 12.41 3.38 -11.75
N THR A 201 12.83 3.30 -13.01
CA THR A 201 11.94 3.49 -14.16
C THR A 201 10.75 2.55 -14.17
N ASN A 202 10.96 1.28 -13.78
CA ASN A 202 9.97 0.21 -13.91
C ASN A 202 9.71 -0.58 -12.62
N TYR A 203 10.41 -0.27 -11.51
CA TYR A 203 10.29 -1.01 -10.25
C TYR A 203 10.83 -0.16 -9.09
N GLN A 204 10.63 -0.59 -7.85
CA GLN A 204 11.28 -0.07 -6.65
C GLN A 204 12.39 -1.05 -6.19
N GLU A 205 13.56 -0.50 -5.83
CA GLU A 205 14.68 -1.26 -5.25
C GLU A 205 14.69 -1.13 -3.73
N ILE A 206 14.85 -2.25 -3.04
CA ILE A 206 14.94 -2.34 -1.58
C ILE A 206 16.26 -3.05 -1.25
N LEU A 207 17.13 -2.38 -0.49
CA LEU A 207 18.39 -2.97 0.00
C LEU A 207 18.14 -3.67 1.33
N LEU A 208 18.44 -4.96 1.38
CA LEU A 208 18.16 -5.84 2.51
C LEU A 208 19.45 -6.43 3.06
N TYR A 209 19.50 -6.60 4.38
CA TYR A 209 20.60 -7.29 5.07
C TYR A 209 20.21 -8.73 5.39
N VAL A 210 21.13 -9.67 5.15
CA VAL A 210 20.97 -11.08 5.52
C VAL A 210 21.61 -11.30 6.89
N PRO A 211 20.87 -11.84 7.87
CA PRO A 211 21.43 -12.14 9.18
C PRO A 211 22.70 -13.02 9.12
N LEU A 212 23.64 -12.77 10.03
CA LEU A 212 24.96 -13.42 10.02
C LEU A 212 24.94 -14.80 10.68
N HIS A 213 24.06 -15.03 11.64
CA HIS A 213 24.07 -16.24 12.47
C HIS A 213 23.07 -17.28 11.95
N GLU A 214 23.46 -18.56 11.97
CA GLU A 214 22.61 -19.68 11.54
C GLU A 214 21.33 -19.80 12.38
N ASP A 215 21.34 -19.33 13.62
CA ASP A 215 20.15 -19.28 14.50
C ASP A 215 19.10 -18.25 14.00
N ASP A 216 19.54 -17.30 13.18
CA ASP A 216 18.71 -16.23 12.63
C ASP A 216 18.23 -16.55 11.21
N ILE A 217 19.06 -17.18 10.39
CA ILE A 217 18.73 -17.65 9.05
C ILE A 217 19.54 -18.90 8.68
N THR A 218 18.86 -19.96 8.25
CA THR A 218 19.53 -21.18 7.80
C THR A 218 20.22 -21.01 6.44
N VAL A 219 21.19 -21.87 6.13
CA VAL A 219 21.87 -21.88 4.82
C VAL A 219 21.11 -22.81 3.88
N ASP A 220 20.11 -22.28 3.18
CA ASP A 220 19.33 -23.00 2.18
C ASP A 220 18.68 -22.04 1.16
N LYS A 221 17.79 -22.55 0.34
CA LYS A 221 16.86 -21.75 -0.46
C LYS A 221 15.68 -21.32 0.38
N HIS A 222 15.37 -20.03 0.35
CA HIS A 222 14.24 -19.43 1.05
C HIS A 222 13.24 -18.81 0.07
N HIS A 223 12.00 -18.85 0.47
CA HIS A 223 10.89 -18.06 -0.01
C HIS A 223 11.01 -16.64 0.53
N ILE A 224 10.52 -15.67 -0.24
CA ILE A 224 10.32 -14.30 0.20
C ILE A 224 8.84 -13.98 0.19
N LYS A 225 8.37 -13.26 1.21
CA LYS A 225 7.07 -12.60 1.22
C LYS A 225 7.29 -11.11 1.36
N VAL A 226 6.65 -10.33 0.49
CA VAL A 226 6.66 -8.86 0.55
C VAL A 226 5.28 -8.41 0.95
N GLU A 227 5.18 -7.59 1.98
CA GLU A 227 3.96 -6.87 2.35
C GLU A 227 4.17 -5.39 2.08
N ALA A 228 3.18 -4.75 1.46
CA ALA A 228 3.19 -3.31 1.21
C ALA A 228 1.95 -2.67 1.83
N GLU A 229 2.15 -1.59 2.57
CA GLU A 229 1.09 -0.83 3.24
C GLU A 229 0.92 0.52 2.54
N TYR A 230 -0.32 0.88 2.23
CA TYR A 230 -0.63 2.14 1.56
C TYR A 230 -1.88 2.80 2.15
N THR A 231 -1.77 4.09 2.45
CA THR A 231 -2.85 4.86 3.09
C THR A 231 -3.34 5.99 2.18
N ILE A 232 -4.64 6.06 1.94
CA ILE A 232 -5.31 7.20 1.29
C ILE A 232 -6.42 7.71 2.19
N ALA A 233 -6.32 8.99 2.59
CA ALA A 233 -7.34 9.67 3.41
C ALA A 233 -7.73 8.88 4.68
N ASP A 234 -6.71 8.43 5.43
CA ASP A 234 -6.83 7.62 6.66
C ASP A 234 -7.40 6.20 6.47
N ASN A 235 -7.66 5.78 5.23
CA ASN A 235 -7.96 4.38 4.88
C ASN A 235 -6.68 3.65 4.47
N GLU A 236 -6.33 2.58 5.18
CA GLU A 236 -5.12 1.80 4.98
C GLU A 236 -5.45 0.46 4.33
N VAL A 237 -4.66 0.08 3.33
CA VAL A 237 -4.72 -1.23 2.70
C VAL A 237 -3.35 -1.87 2.71
N THR A 238 -3.32 -3.17 2.97
CA THR A 238 -2.10 -3.99 2.90
C THR A 238 -2.25 -5.00 1.78
N LEU A 239 -1.22 -5.13 0.95
CA LEU A 239 -1.09 -6.19 -0.04
C LEU A 239 0.09 -7.07 0.28
N SER A 240 0.03 -8.34 -0.11
CA SER A 240 1.15 -9.26 -0.04
C SER A 240 1.39 -9.95 -1.37
N ASP A 241 2.66 -10.20 -1.69
CA ASP A 241 3.08 -11.10 -2.75
C ASP A 241 4.21 -12.01 -2.27
N GLU A 242 4.27 -13.22 -2.83
CA GLU A 242 5.21 -14.27 -2.41
C GLU A 242 6.06 -14.80 -3.57
N ALA A 243 7.29 -15.15 -3.24
CA ALA A 243 8.31 -15.65 -4.14
C ALA A 243 8.94 -16.91 -3.58
N ARG A 244 8.59 -18.06 -4.14
CA ARG A 244 9.12 -19.36 -3.69
C ARG A 244 10.53 -19.59 -4.21
N ASN A 245 11.38 -20.14 -3.34
CA ASN A 245 12.78 -20.51 -3.62
C ASN A 245 13.53 -19.40 -4.36
N PHE A 246 13.34 -18.17 -3.90
CA PHE A 246 13.76 -16.98 -4.64
C PHE A 246 15.15 -16.50 -4.21
N ILE A 247 15.52 -16.72 -2.96
CA ILE A 247 16.85 -16.42 -2.43
C ILE A 247 17.56 -17.72 -2.05
N TRP A 248 18.85 -17.80 -2.35
CA TRP A 248 19.73 -18.87 -1.91
C TRP A 248 20.78 -18.29 -0.99
N VAL A 249 20.61 -18.56 0.31
CA VAL A 249 21.51 -18.10 1.36
C VAL A 249 22.66 -19.09 1.48
N ASN A 250 23.88 -18.56 1.44
CA ASN A 250 25.11 -19.32 1.50
C ASN A 250 25.87 -19.02 2.79
N ASN A 251 26.63 -20.01 3.26
CA ASN A 251 27.62 -19.83 4.32
C ASN A 251 28.58 -18.69 3.95
N PRO A 252 29.07 -17.88 4.92
CA PRO A 252 30.04 -16.83 4.64
C PRO A 252 31.24 -17.35 3.87
N ILE A 253 31.91 -16.43 3.14
CA ILE A 253 33.13 -16.74 2.39
C ILE A 253 34.14 -17.42 3.31
N GLY A 254 34.56 -18.63 2.92
CA GLY A 254 35.55 -19.38 3.68
C GLY A 254 36.95 -18.92 3.32
N VAL A 255 37.75 -18.47 4.29
CA VAL A 255 39.16 -18.09 4.07
C VAL A 255 40.08 -19.01 4.87
N GLU A 256 40.93 -19.77 4.18
CA GLU A 256 41.92 -20.67 4.77
C GLU A 256 43.33 -20.17 4.48
N ILE A 257 44.03 -19.66 5.50
CA ILE A 257 45.44 -19.26 5.37
C ILE A 257 46.30 -20.52 5.20
N LYS A 258 47.01 -20.62 4.07
CA LYS A 258 47.90 -21.75 3.75
C LYS A 258 49.27 -21.63 4.40
N ASP A 259 49.68 -20.40 4.73
CA ASP A 259 50.96 -20.16 5.39
C ASP A 259 50.97 -20.67 6.84
N ASN A 260 51.83 -21.65 7.10
CA ASN A 260 52.00 -22.22 8.44
C ASN A 260 52.59 -21.20 9.45
N LYS A 261 53.32 -20.19 8.98
CA LYS A 261 53.96 -19.18 9.84
C LYS A 261 54.36 -17.94 9.05
N ILE A 262 53.99 -16.77 9.58
CA ILE A 262 54.48 -15.48 9.11
C ILE A 262 55.61 -15.02 10.04
N ILE A 263 56.79 -14.71 9.49
CA ILE A 263 57.97 -14.30 10.27
C ILE A 263 58.31 -12.85 9.95
N CYS A 264 58.21 -11.98 10.96
CA CYS A 264 58.54 -10.57 10.88
C CYS A 264 59.66 -10.19 11.87
N PRO A 265 60.60 -9.31 11.47
CA PRO A 265 61.56 -8.72 12.41
C PRO A 265 60.85 -7.88 13.46
N ALA A 266 61.35 -7.89 14.70
CA ALA A 266 60.77 -7.07 15.75
C ALA A 266 61.14 -5.59 15.57
N ASN A 267 60.18 -4.69 15.77
CA ASN A 267 60.32 -3.23 15.68
C ASN A 267 60.63 -2.68 14.28
N GLU A 268 60.30 -3.44 13.23
CA GLU A 268 60.40 -2.99 11.84
C GLU A 268 59.07 -3.26 11.14
N ILE A 269 58.71 -2.37 10.21
CA ILE A 269 57.57 -2.59 9.32
C ILE A 269 57.87 -3.81 8.47
N CYS A 270 56.95 -4.77 8.48
CA CYS A 270 57.12 -6.07 7.84
C CYS A 270 56.10 -6.23 6.71
N GLU A 271 56.59 -6.35 5.48
CA GLU A 271 55.75 -6.61 4.31
C GLU A 271 55.78 -8.10 3.97
N LYS A 272 54.60 -8.71 3.82
CA LYS A 272 54.45 -10.15 3.60
C LYS A 272 53.29 -10.46 2.67
N ASN A 273 53.51 -11.43 1.80
CA ASN A 273 52.42 -12.11 1.10
C ASN A 273 51.91 -13.25 1.95
N ILE A 274 50.59 -13.29 2.14
CA ILE A 274 49.86 -14.36 2.79
C ILE A 274 49.05 -15.09 1.73
N THR A 275 49.40 -16.34 1.47
CA THR A 275 48.62 -17.21 0.59
C THR A 275 47.42 -17.75 1.37
N SER A 276 46.23 -17.54 0.82
CA SER A 276 44.97 -17.99 1.37
C SER A 276 44.18 -18.72 0.29
N LYS A 277 43.60 -19.87 0.62
CA LYS A 277 42.56 -20.47 -0.22
C LYS A 277 41.23 -19.86 0.16
N VAL A 278 40.52 -19.30 -0.82
CA VAL A 278 39.21 -18.69 -0.62
C VAL A 278 38.17 -19.62 -1.21
N ILE A 279 37.11 -19.91 -0.46
CA ILE A 279 36.04 -20.82 -0.88
C ILE A 279 34.79 -19.97 -1.08
N PHE A 280 34.52 -19.65 -2.34
CA PHE A 280 33.30 -18.97 -2.76
C PHE A 280 32.15 -19.98 -2.84
N ARG A 281 31.04 -19.68 -2.19
CA ARG A 281 29.79 -20.45 -2.30
C ARG A 281 28.68 -19.69 -3.02
N ALA A 282 28.82 -18.37 -3.15
CA ALA A 282 28.02 -17.45 -3.95
C ALA A 282 28.94 -16.37 -4.58
N GLY A 283 28.53 -15.73 -5.66
CA GLY A 283 29.38 -14.71 -6.31
C GLY A 283 30.68 -15.29 -6.87
N SER A 284 31.74 -14.49 -6.92
CA SER A 284 33.00 -14.85 -7.59
C SER A 284 34.23 -14.33 -6.88
N ILE A 285 35.39 -14.78 -7.35
CA ILE A 285 36.69 -14.34 -6.85
C ILE A 285 36.98 -12.86 -7.09
N GLU A 286 36.27 -12.23 -8.03
CA GLU A 286 36.30 -10.78 -8.26
C GLU A 286 35.75 -9.98 -7.07
N ASP A 287 34.91 -10.59 -6.23
CA ASP A 287 34.33 -9.93 -5.05
C ASP A 287 35.34 -9.82 -3.87
N PHE A 288 36.48 -10.50 -3.96
CA PHE A 288 37.51 -10.54 -2.92
C PHE A 288 38.70 -9.63 -3.25
N ASP A 289 38.49 -8.31 -3.15
CA ASP A 289 39.50 -7.29 -3.41
C ASP A 289 39.99 -6.57 -2.14
N SER A 290 41.01 -5.71 -2.29
CA SER A 290 41.58 -4.95 -1.18
C SER A 290 40.64 -3.89 -0.58
N GLU A 291 39.59 -3.48 -1.28
CA GLU A 291 38.60 -2.51 -0.79
C GLU A 291 37.58 -3.20 0.15
N ASN A 292 37.32 -4.48 -0.09
CA ASN A 292 36.32 -5.28 0.63
C ASN A 292 36.91 -6.16 1.74
N VAL A 293 38.23 -6.12 1.96
CA VAL A 293 38.93 -6.99 2.93
C VAL A 293 39.63 -6.18 4.02
N GLU A 294 39.30 -6.50 5.28
CA GLU A 294 40.04 -6.03 6.45
C GLU A 294 40.84 -7.17 7.10
N ALA A 295 42.15 -6.96 7.27
CA ALA A 295 43.02 -7.88 7.98
C ALA A 295 43.37 -7.34 9.38
N VAL A 296 43.24 -8.20 10.40
CA VAL A 296 43.57 -7.87 11.79
C VAL A 296 44.46 -8.95 12.42
N LEU A 297 45.49 -8.52 13.15
CA LEU A 297 46.29 -9.39 14.02
C LEU A 297 45.62 -9.47 15.37
N VAL A 298 45.15 -10.67 15.72
CA VAL A 298 44.51 -10.95 17.00
C VAL A 298 45.49 -11.68 17.90
N SER A 299 45.80 -11.08 19.04
CA SER A 299 46.53 -11.72 20.15
C SER A 299 45.67 -11.69 21.41
N LYS A 300 46.04 -12.49 22.41
CA LYS A 300 45.35 -12.51 23.72
C LYS A 300 45.22 -11.12 24.37
N HIS A 301 46.09 -10.17 24.03
CA HIS A 301 46.20 -8.88 24.72
C HIS A 301 45.93 -7.67 23.83
N LYS A 302 45.84 -7.84 22.51
CA LYS A 302 45.73 -6.74 21.55
C LYS A 302 45.16 -7.24 20.23
N ILE A 303 44.26 -6.46 19.66
CA ILE A 303 43.86 -6.52 18.25
C ILE A 303 44.55 -5.35 17.55
N GLN A 304 45.19 -5.61 16.42
CA GLN A 304 45.89 -4.59 15.66
C GLN A 304 45.54 -4.72 14.17
N LYS A 305 45.02 -3.64 13.59
CA LYS A 305 44.74 -3.58 12.15
C LYS A 305 46.04 -3.67 11.36
N VAL A 306 45.99 -4.47 10.30
CA VAL A 306 47.06 -4.65 9.31
C VAL A 306 46.62 -3.92 8.04
N THR A 307 47.56 -3.30 7.35
CA THR A 307 47.26 -2.72 6.03
C THR A 307 47.27 -3.84 5.01
N VAL A 308 46.15 -4.03 4.31
CA VAL A 308 46.08 -4.84 3.09
C VAL A 308 46.44 -3.93 1.93
N ASN A 309 47.54 -4.23 1.25
CA ASN A 309 48.04 -3.40 0.16
C ASN A 309 47.47 -3.83 -1.20
N GLU A 310 47.40 -5.15 -1.40
CA GLU A 310 47.03 -5.75 -2.67
C GLU A 310 46.50 -7.16 -2.41
N ILE A 311 45.54 -7.59 -3.22
CA ILE A 311 45.05 -8.97 -3.27
C ILE A 311 45.12 -9.39 -4.73
N ASP A 312 45.85 -10.48 -4.99
CA ASP A 312 45.95 -11.10 -6.31
C ASP A 312 45.42 -12.52 -6.21
N CYS A 313 44.45 -12.88 -7.04
CA CYS A 313 43.72 -14.13 -6.94
C CYS A 313 43.82 -14.92 -8.26
N ASP A 314 44.00 -16.24 -8.15
CA ASP A 314 44.04 -17.17 -9.27
C ASP A 314 42.77 -18.03 -9.31
N ASP A 315 41.92 -17.77 -10.31
CA ASP A 315 40.68 -18.49 -10.60
C ASP A 315 40.88 -19.99 -10.81
N ALA A 316 42.06 -20.45 -11.21
CA ALA A 316 42.29 -21.86 -11.52
C ALA A 316 42.32 -22.75 -10.28
N ASP A 317 42.84 -22.22 -9.17
CA ASP A 317 43.11 -22.97 -7.94
C ASP A 317 42.35 -22.41 -6.71
N ASP A 318 41.56 -21.35 -6.89
CA ASP A 318 40.85 -20.59 -5.85
C ASP A 318 41.80 -20.06 -4.74
N GLU A 319 43.02 -19.71 -5.13
CA GLU A 319 44.05 -19.21 -4.21
C GLU A 319 44.28 -17.71 -4.41
N CYS A 320 44.26 -16.96 -3.31
CA CYS A 320 44.56 -15.54 -3.27
C CYS A 320 45.84 -15.29 -2.49
N SER A 321 46.71 -14.44 -3.05
CA SER A 321 47.86 -13.87 -2.37
C SER A 321 47.50 -12.48 -1.85
N VAL A 322 47.48 -12.34 -0.53
CA VAL A 322 47.17 -11.09 0.15
C VAL A 322 48.48 -10.45 0.58
N LEU A 323 48.87 -9.36 -0.07
CA LEU A 323 50.02 -8.55 0.32
C LEU A 323 49.62 -7.65 1.49
N VAL A 324 50.29 -7.85 2.63
CA VAL A 324 50.03 -7.09 3.85
C VAL A 324 51.26 -6.36 4.36
N THR A 325 51.04 -5.19 4.95
CA THR A 325 52.03 -4.47 5.76
C THR A 325 51.67 -4.56 7.23
N ILE A 326 52.50 -5.28 7.96
CA ILE A 326 52.41 -5.48 9.42
C ILE A 326 53.29 -4.42 10.11
N PRO A 327 52.69 -3.55 10.96
CA PRO A 327 53.39 -2.45 11.63
C PRO A 327 54.27 -2.86 12.82
#